data_AF-A0A9D7H9G5-F1
#
_entry.id   AF-A0A9D7H9G5-F1
#
_cell.length_a   1.000
_cell.length_b   1.000
_cell.length_c   1.000
_cell.angle_alpha   90.00
_cell.angle_beta   90.00
_cell.angle_gamma   90.00
#
_symmetry.space_group_name_H-M   'P 1'
#
loop_
_entity.id
_entity.type
_entity.pdbx_description
1 polymer ?
#
loop_
_entity_poly.entity_id
_entity_poly.type
_entity_poly.pdbx_seq_one_letter_code
_entity_poly.pdbx_strand_id
1 'polypeptide(L)'
;MRLMWILASCVGLACACYEAPPEKGPIAGAPALTASGPFTLRGRLVDADTKAPLTDSLVVIEVGGRYIPNPDPSKGHPDYRYVAATRADGVFELTVPPGVRDGKVSAEWGLHTFQNGYKYGTDLVKLDANGAPQQLELTVKAMKSDDVKPTATEFKVEPTVVVPGGNIVFTALVRSPAGDFRPDRTIVDGEGRPATFPDADPLSEEVLLAETKTGWARAMAPPFRGIQGKAFPNGVWRYEGTAPTEPGSYTFHLVVSNESCNTSDRVSIKLDVAPDGGLGPSPAAPACNTVPSLDGQLVLEQVAAAAPVPQGGVIADGTYTLSAYRLYTGVGGPSGPKAGETFHETAIYKGSELQVNYGDSTFNVQETYRHEVSGTAFTHTRTCPAAPPAVFPGTYTASGASLSYFEDRAAPDGGAPYKIEFALTRVK
;
A
#
# COMPACT_ATOMS: atom_id res chain seq x y z
N MET A 1 -24.12 56.11 -31.71
CA MET A 1 -23.25 56.06 -30.51
C MET A 1 -24.10 55.88 -29.27
N ARG A 2 -24.33 54.64 -28.84
CA ARG A 2 -24.75 54.29 -27.46
C ARG A 2 -24.08 52.97 -27.12
N LEU A 3 -23.13 53.05 -26.19
CA LEU A 3 -22.35 51.94 -25.66
C LEU A 3 -23.20 51.29 -24.55
N MET A 4 -23.58 50.03 -24.74
CA MET A 4 -24.38 49.26 -23.79
C MET A 4 -23.42 48.32 -23.05
N TRP A 5 -23.24 48.57 -21.75
CA TRP A 5 -22.48 47.71 -20.85
C TRP A 5 -23.30 46.45 -20.54
N ILE A 6 -22.78 45.28 -20.93
CA ILE A 6 -23.25 43.98 -20.45
C ILE A 6 -22.33 43.59 -19.30
N LEU A 7 -22.85 43.65 -18.07
CA LEU A 7 -22.25 42.98 -16.92
C LEU A 7 -22.50 41.48 -17.07
N ALA A 8 -21.45 40.75 -17.44
CA ALA A 8 -21.42 39.30 -17.35
C ALA A 8 -21.21 38.89 -15.89
N SER A 9 -22.26 38.38 -15.25
CA SER A 9 -22.14 37.67 -13.98
C SER A 9 -21.59 36.26 -14.24
N CYS A 10 -20.26 36.13 -14.28
CA CYS A 10 -19.58 34.85 -14.13
C CYS A 10 -19.59 34.46 -12.64
N VAL A 11 -20.69 33.88 -12.17
CA VAL A 11 -20.70 33.14 -10.90
C VAL A 11 -20.17 31.74 -11.21
N GLY A 12 -18.90 31.52 -10.89
CA GLY A 12 -18.28 30.20 -10.97
C GLY A 12 -18.97 29.24 -10.00
N LEU A 13 -19.67 28.25 -10.55
CA LEU A 13 -20.15 27.09 -9.81
C LEU A 13 -18.93 26.21 -9.50
N ALA A 14 -18.10 26.62 -8.53
CA ALA A 14 -17.14 25.72 -7.93
C ALA A 14 -17.94 24.58 -7.28
N CYS A 15 -17.75 23.34 -7.74
CA CYS A 15 -18.17 22.19 -6.96
C CYS A 15 -17.51 22.33 -5.59
N ALA A 16 -18.32 22.46 -4.54
CA ALA A 16 -17.89 22.58 -3.15
C ALA A 16 -17.33 21.24 -2.63
N CYS A 17 -16.41 20.63 -3.37
CA CYS A 17 -15.57 19.54 -2.91
C CYS A 17 -14.37 20.08 -2.11
N TYR A 18 -14.02 21.39 -2.20
CA TYR A 18 -12.92 21.95 -1.42
C TYR A 18 -12.96 23.47 -1.18
N GLU A 19 -13.61 23.89 -0.09
CA GLU A 19 -12.96 24.78 0.86
C GLU A 19 -13.15 24.11 2.22
N ALA A 20 -12.13 23.36 2.68
CA ALA A 20 -12.10 22.98 4.07
C ALA A 20 -12.18 24.29 4.88
N PRO A 21 -13.23 24.52 5.69
CA PRO A 21 -13.22 25.67 6.58
C PRO A 21 -11.93 25.58 7.41
N PRO A 22 -11.24 26.70 7.70
CA PRO A 22 -10.01 26.67 8.49
C PRO A 22 -10.26 25.83 9.73
N GLU A 23 -9.46 24.78 9.91
CA GLU A 23 -9.60 23.86 11.02
C GLU A 23 -9.71 24.67 12.31
N LYS A 24 -10.90 24.65 12.92
CA LYS A 24 -10.99 25.02 14.33
C LYS A 24 -10.17 23.97 15.04
N GLY A 25 -9.05 24.39 15.64
CA GLY A 25 -8.23 23.51 16.47
C GLY A 25 -9.07 22.72 17.47
N PRO A 26 -8.54 21.63 18.04
CA PRO A 26 -9.28 20.67 18.84
C PRO A 26 -10.21 21.38 19.83
N ILE A 27 -11.49 21.01 19.82
CA ILE A 27 -12.51 21.61 20.69
C ILE A 27 -12.06 21.37 22.14
N ALA A 28 -11.50 22.41 22.76
CA ALA A 28 -11.09 22.36 24.16
C ALA A 28 -12.35 22.20 25.03
N GLY A 29 -12.50 21.03 25.67
CA GLY A 29 -13.57 20.78 26.65
C GLY A 29 -14.56 19.66 26.32
N ALA A 30 -14.33 18.82 25.30
CA ALA A 30 -15.12 17.61 25.15
C ALA A 30 -14.89 16.68 26.37
N PRO A 31 -15.95 16.15 27.02
CA PRO A 31 -15.80 15.25 28.15
C PRO A 31 -15.00 14.01 27.73
N ALA A 32 -14.09 13.56 28.59
CA ALA A 32 -13.34 12.34 28.35
C ALA A 32 -14.31 11.16 28.17
N LEU A 33 -14.27 10.53 26.99
CA LEU A 33 -15.06 9.33 26.73
C LEU A 33 -14.59 8.21 27.66
N THR A 34 -15.52 7.68 28.45
CA THR A 34 -15.28 6.55 29.36
C THR A 34 -15.56 5.20 28.69
N ALA A 35 -16.01 5.19 27.43
CA ALA A 35 -16.29 3.97 26.68
C ALA A 35 -14.98 3.24 26.35
N SER A 36 -14.66 2.21 27.15
CA SER A 36 -13.47 1.38 27.01
C SER A 36 -13.63 0.21 26.03
N GLY A 37 -14.67 0.21 25.20
CA GLY A 37 -15.01 -0.92 24.33
C GLY A 37 -15.45 -0.51 22.93
N PRO A 38 -15.43 -1.45 21.98
CA PRO A 38 -15.98 -1.23 20.65
C PRO A 38 -17.45 -0.86 20.74
N PHE A 39 -17.91 -0.04 19.80
CA PHE A 39 -19.32 0.33 19.69
C PHE A 39 -19.81 0.09 18.25
N THR A 40 -21.12 0.03 18.10
CA THR A 40 -21.77 -0.20 16.82
C THR A 40 -22.23 1.14 16.23
N LEU A 41 -21.64 1.52 15.12
CA LEU A 41 -22.10 2.61 14.27
C LEU A 41 -23.26 2.11 13.41
N ARG A 42 -24.38 2.85 13.42
CA ARG A 42 -25.56 2.57 12.58
C ARG A 42 -25.95 3.82 11.82
N GLY A 43 -26.24 3.67 10.55
CA GLY A 43 -26.74 4.75 9.72
C GLY A 43 -27.50 4.24 8.52
N ARG A 44 -28.00 5.19 7.73
CA ARG A 44 -28.70 4.93 6.47
C ARG A 44 -28.10 5.81 5.39
N LEU A 45 -27.86 5.23 4.21
CA LEU A 45 -27.46 5.96 3.02
C LEU A 45 -28.64 6.10 2.07
N VAL A 46 -28.90 7.33 1.63
CA VAL A 46 -29.97 7.64 0.71
C VAL A 46 -29.50 8.53 -0.43
N ASP A 47 -30.20 8.46 -1.55
CA ASP A 47 -30.06 9.40 -2.66
C ASP A 47 -30.50 10.80 -2.19
N ALA A 48 -29.68 11.81 -2.47
CA ALA A 48 -29.87 13.16 -1.95
C ALA A 48 -31.18 13.80 -2.44
N ASP A 49 -31.58 13.52 -3.68
CA ASP A 49 -32.70 14.17 -4.35
C ASP A 49 -34.00 13.40 -4.12
N THR A 50 -33.97 12.07 -4.29
CA THR A 50 -35.15 11.20 -4.19
C THR A 50 -35.42 10.66 -2.79
N LYS A 51 -34.42 10.72 -1.90
CA LYS A 51 -34.42 10.07 -0.57
C LYS A 51 -34.60 8.55 -0.63
N ALA A 52 -34.44 7.96 -1.81
CA ALA A 52 -34.49 6.51 -1.97
C ALA A 52 -33.29 5.87 -1.26
N PRO A 53 -33.47 4.73 -0.57
CA PRO A 53 -32.34 4.02 0.03
C PRO A 53 -31.37 3.51 -1.05
N LEU A 54 -30.08 3.62 -0.77
CA LEU A 54 -29.04 3.11 -1.65
C LEU A 54 -28.51 1.79 -1.11
N THR A 55 -28.78 0.72 -1.84
CA THR A 55 -28.37 -0.64 -1.50
C THR A 55 -26.97 -0.95 -2.00
N ASP A 56 -26.27 -1.83 -1.28
CA ASP A 56 -24.96 -2.37 -1.67
C ASP A 56 -23.90 -1.27 -1.91
N SER A 57 -24.04 -0.15 -1.22
CA SER A 57 -23.07 0.94 -1.18
C SER A 57 -22.02 0.64 -0.13
N LEU A 58 -20.76 0.98 -0.41
CA LEU A 58 -19.69 0.85 0.60
C LEU A 58 -19.65 2.10 1.47
N VAL A 59 -19.61 1.91 2.78
CA VAL A 59 -19.38 2.96 3.79
C VAL A 59 -18.06 2.64 4.48
N VAL A 60 -17.02 3.40 4.14
CA VAL A 60 -15.66 3.24 4.66
C VAL A 60 -15.40 4.26 5.76
N ILE A 61 -14.69 3.82 6.81
CA ILE A 61 -14.29 4.66 7.94
C ILE A 61 -12.81 4.99 7.88
N GLU A 62 -12.54 6.28 7.91
CA GLU A 62 -11.25 6.91 8.19
C GLU A 62 -11.14 7.17 9.71
N VAL A 63 -10.12 6.60 10.34
CA VAL A 63 -9.91 6.68 11.79
C VAL A 63 -9.14 7.94 12.14
N GLY A 64 -9.64 8.72 13.10
CA GLY A 64 -8.96 9.89 13.62
C GLY A 64 -9.40 11.20 12.97
N GLY A 65 -10.42 11.15 12.10
CA GLY A 65 -11.07 12.31 11.52
C GLY A 65 -11.47 12.06 10.07
N ARG A 66 -11.85 13.15 9.40
CA ARG A 66 -12.13 13.21 7.97
C ARG A 66 -11.04 14.03 7.29
N TYR A 67 -10.46 13.53 6.21
CA TYR A 67 -9.36 14.16 5.47
C TYR A 67 -8.14 14.43 6.33
N ILE A 68 -7.77 13.47 7.17
CA ILE A 68 -6.56 13.64 7.95
C ILE A 68 -5.35 13.63 7.01
N PRO A 69 -4.26 14.34 7.34
CA PRO A 69 -3.08 14.35 6.48
C PRO A 69 -2.47 12.96 6.34
N ASN A 70 -2.29 12.49 5.11
CA ASN A 70 -1.53 11.29 4.82
C ASN A 70 -0.04 11.57 5.10
N PRO A 71 0.58 10.90 6.09
CA PRO A 71 1.97 11.14 6.44
C PRO A 71 2.94 10.78 5.30
N ASP A 72 2.55 9.89 4.40
CA ASP A 72 3.33 9.54 3.20
C ASP A 72 2.41 9.42 1.96
N PRO A 73 2.25 10.50 1.17
CA PRO A 73 1.47 10.49 -0.07
C PRO A 73 2.03 9.61 -1.20
N SER A 74 3.16 8.93 -1.00
CA SER A 74 3.61 7.84 -1.90
C SER A 74 3.02 6.48 -1.53
N LYS A 75 2.24 6.42 -0.45
CA LYS A 75 1.57 5.23 0.07
C LYS A 75 0.07 5.49 0.18
N GLY A 76 -0.69 4.40 0.25
CA GLY A 76 -2.10 4.47 0.58
C GLY A 76 -2.28 5.03 1.98
N HIS A 77 -3.29 5.89 2.15
CA HIS A 77 -3.59 6.46 3.45
C HIS A 77 -3.89 5.33 4.48
N PRO A 78 -3.17 5.30 5.63
CA PRO A 78 -3.22 4.16 6.56
C PRO A 78 -4.48 4.07 7.43
N ASP A 79 -5.37 5.06 7.36
CA ASP A 79 -6.42 5.26 8.35
C ASP A 79 -7.83 4.94 7.84
N TYR A 80 -7.98 4.67 6.55
CA TYR A 80 -9.10 3.88 6.07
C TYR A 80 -8.97 2.47 6.63
N ARG A 81 -9.85 2.08 7.55
CA ARG A 81 -9.69 0.81 8.28
C ARG A 81 -10.88 -0.10 8.26
N TYR A 82 -12.08 0.47 8.27
CA TYR A 82 -13.31 -0.30 8.42
C TYR A 82 -14.27 -0.04 7.27
N VAL A 83 -15.08 -1.03 6.92
CA VAL A 83 -16.10 -0.89 5.88
C VAL A 83 -17.34 -1.70 6.22
N ALA A 84 -18.50 -1.19 5.80
CA ALA A 84 -19.73 -1.95 5.72
C ALA A 84 -20.38 -1.75 4.34
N ALA A 85 -21.18 -2.73 3.90
CA ALA A 85 -22.10 -2.55 2.79
C ALA A 85 -23.49 -2.20 3.31
N THR A 86 -24.18 -1.28 2.64
CA THR A 86 -25.58 -1.00 2.93
C THR A 86 -26.47 -2.16 2.49
N ARG A 87 -27.50 -2.45 3.27
CA ARG A 87 -28.52 -3.45 2.93
C ARG A 87 -29.54 -2.85 1.94
N ALA A 88 -30.54 -3.64 1.55
CA ALA A 88 -31.61 -3.22 0.63
C ALA A 88 -32.41 -1.98 1.10
N ASP A 89 -32.48 -1.75 2.42
CA ASP A 89 -33.13 -0.58 3.02
C ASP A 89 -32.20 0.65 3.16
N GLY A 90 -30.97 0.54 2.63
CA GLY A 90 -29.91 1.55 2.72
C GLY A 90 -29.22 1.61 4.07
N VAL A 91 -29.60 0.76 5.03
CA VAL A 91 -29.00 0.76 6.37
C VAL A 91 -27.66 0.05 6.34
N PHE A 92 -26.68 0.60 7.05
CA PHE A 92 -25.41 -0.05 7.36
C PHE A 92 -25.22 -0.15 8.87
N GLU A 93 -24.47 -1.16 9.27
CA GLU A 93 -24.07 -1.39 10.66
C GLU A 93 -22.60 -1.82 10.68
N LEU A 94 -21.81 -1.19 11.54
CA LEU A 94 -20.37 -1.44 11.61
C LEU A 94 -19.89 -1.31 13.05
N THR A 95 -19.25 -2.36 13.57
CA THR A 95 -18.60 -2.30 14.87
C THR A 95 -17.20 -1.71 14.70
N VAL A 96 -16.93 -0.59 15.37
CA VAL A 96 -15.61 0.05 15.36
C VAL A 96 -15.04 0.15 16.76
N PRO A 97 -13.72 0.02 16.93
CA PRO A 97 -13.08 0.36 18.19
C PRO A 97 -13.17 1.87 18.46
N PRO A 98 -13.06 2.29 19.73
CA PRO A 98 -12.88 3.69 20.06
C PRO A 98 -11.64 4.22 19.30
N GLY A 99 -11.79 5.36 18.62
CA GLY A 99 -10.70 5.99 17.91
C GLY A 99 -9.69 6.45 18.93
N VAL A 100 -8.42 6.11 18.75
CA VAL A 100 -7.33 6.65 19.58
C VAL A 100 -6.39 7.40 18.67
N ARG A 101 -6.20 8.68 18.94
CA ARG A 101 -5.23 9.55 18.25
C ARG A 101 -4.39 10.24 19.30
N ASP A 102 -3.06 10.12 19.18
CA ASP A 102 -2.09 10.71 20.12
C ASP A 102 -2.34 10.34 21.59
N GLY A 103 -2.72 9.07 21.82
CA GLY A 103 -3.05 8.54 23.15
C GLY A 103 -4.35 9.07 23.76
N LYS A 104 -5.12 9.86 23.01
CA LYS A 104 -6.45 10.34 23.41
C LYS A 104 -7.52 9.60 22.64
N VAL A 105 -8.56 9.18 23.34
CA VAL A 105 -9.75 8.66 22.68
C VAL A 105 -10.38 9.81 21.90
N SER A 106 -10.29 9.76 20.56
CA SER A 106 -10.96 10.69 19.66
C SER A 106 -12.23 10.03 19.15
N ALA A 107 -13.32 10.79 19.30
CA ALA A 107 -14.65 10.48 18.79
C ALA A 107 -14.80 10.66 17.28
N GLU A 108 -13.72 11.03 16.58
CA GLU A 108 -13.82 11.53 15.23
C GLU A 108 -13.51 10.40 14.24
N TRP A 109 -14.56 9.96 13.57
CA TRP A 109 -14.48 9.04 12.44
C TRP A 109 -14.98 9.76 11.20
N GLY A 110 -14.15 9.81 10.16
CA GLY A 110 -14.55 10.24 8.84
C GLY A 110 -15.30 9.10 8.15
N LEU A 111 -16.51 9.37 7.70
CA LEU A 111 -17.26 8.45 6.85
C LEU A 111 -17.06 8.84 5.39
N HIS A 112 -16.88 7.82 4.57
CA HIS A 112 -16.72 7.94 3.13
C HIS A 112 -17.62 6.93 2.46
N THR A 113 -18.40 7.36 1.47
CA THR A 113 -19.45 6.54 0.86
C THR A 113 -19.22 6.41 -0.64
N PHE A 114 -19.36 5.19 -1.15
CA PHE A 114 -19.08 4.84 -2.53
C PHE A 114 -20.25 4.03 -3.10
N GLN A 115 -20.84 4.55 -4.18
CA GLN A 115 -21.95 3.91 -4.87
C GLN A 115 -21.80 4.11 -6.38
N ASN A 116 -21.96 3.03 -7.15
CA ASN A 116 -21.89 3.10 -8.60
C ASN A 116 -22.90 4.11 -9.16
N GLY A 117 -22.42 5.07 -9.96
CA GLY A 117 -23.27 6.10 -10.55
C GLY A 117 -23.52 7.31 -9.65
N TYR A 118 -22.84 7.41 -8.51
CA TYR A 118 -22.97 8.52 -7.55
C TYR A 118 -21.65 9.24 -7.32
N LYS A 119 -21.74 10.48 -6.86
CA LYS A 119 -20.59 11.18 -6.28
C LYS A 119 -20.28 10.58 -4.91
N TYR A 120 -19.01 10.57 -4.51
CA TYR A 120 -18.65 10.14 -3.16
C TYR A 120 -19.26 11.12 -2.16
N GLY A 121 -19.77 10.59 -1.06
CA GLY A 121 -20.26 11.37 0.07
C GLY A 121 -19.35 11.20 1.26
N THR A 122 -19.33 12.21 2.11
CA THR A 122 -18.55 12.17 3.34
C THR A 122 -19.27 12.84 4.50
N ASP A 123 -19.01 12.36 5.71
CA ASP A 123 -19.49 12.99 6.93
C ASP A 123 -18.53 12.73 8.09
N LEU A 124 -18.74 13.43 9.20
CA LEU A 124 -18.06 13.17 10.46
C LEU A 124 -19.05 12.52 11.43
N VAL A 125 -18.68 11.36 11.98
CA VAL A 125 -19.43 10.77 13.08
C VAL A 125 -19.28 11.69 14.29
N LYS A 126 -20.42 12.14 14.83
CA LYS A 126 -20.47 12.84 16.10
C LYS A 126 -21.01 11.91 17.16
N LEU A 127 -20.36 11.90 18.31
CA LEU A 127 -20.91 11.28 19.51
C LEU A 127 -21.85 12.26 20.20
N ASP A 128 -22.91 11.73 20.81
CA ASP A 128 -23.80 12.49 21.68
C ASP A 128 -23.16 12.75 23.06
N ALA A 129 -23.91 13.41 23.95
CA ALA A 129 -23.43 13.75 25.29
C ALA A 129 -23.09 12.52 26.16
N ASN A 130 -23.58 11.33 25.80
CA ASN A 130 -23.30 10.07 26.49
C ASN A 130 -22.16 9.28 25.82
N GLY A 131 -21.55 9.82 24.77
CA GLY A 131 -20.52 9.13 24.00
C GLY A 131 -21.07 8.08 23.03
N ALA A 132 -22.38 8.07 22.76
CA ALA A 132 -22.99 7.17 21.78
C ALA A 132 -23.00 7.82 20.38
N PRO A 133 -22.77 7.08 19.29
CA PRO A 133 -22.88 7.63 17.95
C PRO A 133 -24.30 8.11 17.68
N GLN A 134 -24.43 9.32 17.15
CA GLN A 134 -25.72 9.77 16.64
C GLN A 134 -26.16 8.88 15.48
N GLN A 135 -27.47 8.64 15.35
CA GLN A 135 -28.01 7.97 14.17
C GLN A 135 -27.72 8.83 12.93
N LEU A 136 -27.10 8.22 11.92
CA LEU A 136 -26.64 8.94 10.74
C LEU A 136 -27.57 8.71 9.56
N GLU A 137 -27.98 9.79 8.91
CA GLU A 137 -28.56 9.74 7.56
C GLU A 137 -27.57 10.41 6.61
N LEU A 138 -26.84 9.59 5.86
CA LEU A 138 -25.89 10.03 4.86
C LEU A 138 -26.63 10.23 3.53
N THR A 139 -26.31 11.30 2.82
CA THR A 139 -26.89 11.59 1.51
C THR A 139 -25.80 11.69 0.46
N VAL A 140 -26.01 11.07 -0.70
CA VAL A 140 -25.12 11.19 -1.87
C VAL A 140 -25.90 11.56 -3.10
N LYS A 141 -25.26 12.31 -4.00
CA LYS A 141 -25.89 12.78 -5.22
C LYS A 141 -25.54 11.87 -6.38
N ALA A 142 -26.53 11.53 -7.21
CA ALA A 142 -26.29 10.83 -8.46
C ALA A 142 -25.34 11.66 -9.36
N MET A 143 -24.42 10.98 -10.04
CA MET A 143 -23.60 11.61 -11.06
C MET A 143 -24.48 12.05 -12.23
N LYS A 144 -24.12 13.17 -12.83
CA LYS A 144 -24.68 13.63 -14.10
C LYS A 144 -24.05 12.85 -15.25
N SER A 145 -24.70 12.88 -16.41
CA SER A 145 -24.20 12.21 -17.62
C SER A 145 -22.90 12.79 -18.16
N ASP A 146 -22.59 14.04 -17.82
CA ASP A 146 -21.35 14.75 -18.18
C ASP A 146 -20.27 14.67 -17.10
N ASP A 147 -20.54 14.05 -15.94
CA ASP A 147 -19.52 13.81 -14.92
C ASP A 147 -18.50 12.78 -15.44
N VAL A 148 -17.22 13.09 -15.27
CA VAL A 148 -16.10 12.27 -15.72
C VAL A 148 -15.75 11.27 -14.63
N LYS A 149 -15.80 9.98 -14.98
CA LYS A 149 -15.67 8.88 -14.03
C LYS A 149 -14.28 8.24 -14.05
N PRO A 150 -13.60 8.07 -12.90
CA PRO A 150 -12.37 7.30 -12.87
C PRO A 150 -12.63 5.82 -13.13
N THR A 151 -11.62 5.10 -13.61
CA THR A 151 -11.70 3.68 -13.96
C THR A 151 -10.67 2.87 -13.20
N ALA A 152 -11.05 1.64 -12.84
CA ALA A 152 -10.16 0.61 -12.31
C ALA A 152 -10.28 -0.63 -13.20
N THR A 153 -9.16 -1.09 -13.73
CA THR A 153 -9.06 -2.25 -14.62
C THR A 153 -7.91 -3.14 -14.18
N GLU A 154 -7.82 -4.36 -14.74
CA GLU A 154 -6.73 -5.30 -14.40
C GLU A 154 -6.62 -5.58 -12.88
N PHE A 155 -7.74 -5.52 -12.16
CA PHE A 155 -7.77 -5.73 -10.72
C PHE A 155 -7.50 -7.21 -10.42
N LYS A 156 -6.37 -7.48 -9.76
CA LYS A 156 -5.91 -8.83 -9.43
C LYS A 156 -5.37 -8.93 -8.00
N VAL A 157 -5.35 -10.15 -7.48
CA VAL A 157 -4.75 -10.53 -6.20
C VAL A 157 -3.80 -11.70 -6.41
N GLU A 158 -2.60 -11.63 -5.83
CA GLU A 158 -1.58 -12.67 -5.92
C GLU A 158 -1.03 -12.99 -4.52
N PRO A 159 -1.03 -14.27 -4.09
CA PRO A 159 -1.71 -15.40 -4.74
C PRO A 159 -3.25 -15.30 -4.60
N THR A 160 -3.99 -16.02 -5.45
CA THR A 160 -5.46 -16.12 -5.36
C THR A 160 -5.94 -17.11 -4.30
N VAL A 161 -5.06 -18.01 -3.86
CA VAL A 161 -5.27 -18.91 -2.74
C VAL A 161 -4.08 -18.79 -1.78
N VAL A 162 -4.36 -18.61 -0.50
CA VAL A 162 -3.33 -18.32 0.51
C VAL A 162 -3.67 -19.03 1.82
N VAL A 163 -2.67 -19.28 2.66
CA VAL A 163 -2.89 -19.72 4.04
C VAL A 163 -3.34 -18.55 4.92
N PRO A 164 -3.95 -18.77 6.09
CA PRO A 164 -4.38 -17.69 6.96
C PRO A 164 -3.19 -16.82 7.39
N GLY A 165 -3.34 -15.50 7.29
CA GLY A 165 -2.26 -14.55 7.57
C GLY A 165 -1.12 -14.53 6.54
N GLY A 166 -1.18 -15.32 5.47
CA GLY A 166 -0.16 -15.32 4.42
C GLY A 166 -0.11 -14.01 3.63
N ASN A 167 1.03 -13.71 3.02
CA ASN A 167 1.24 -12.48 2.27
C ASN A 167 0.41 -12.45 0.99
N ILE A 168 -0.18 -11.29 0.70
CA ILE A 168 -0.97 -11.04 -0.51
C ILE A 168 -0.62 -9.68 -1.12
N VAL A 169 -0.74 -9.60 -2.44
CA VAL A 169 -0.55 -8.37 -3.21
C VAL A 169 -1.77 -8.13 -4.08
N PHE A 170 -2.38 -6.97 -3.94
CA PHE A 170 -3.41 -6.50 -4.86
C PHE A 170 -2.80 -5.46 -5.80
N THR A 171 -3.16 -5.53 -7.08
CA THR A 171 -2.81 -4.50 -8.06
C THR A 171 -4.01 -4.17 -8.93
N ALA A 172 -4.10 -2.91 -9.35
CA ALA A 172 -5.07 -2.47 -10.36
C ALA A 172 -4.48 -1.34 -11.20
N LEU A 173 -4.84 -1.29 -12.48
CA LEU A 173 -4.60 -0.14 -13.34
C LEU A 173 -5.72 0.88 -13.13
N VAL A 174 -5.38 2.01 -12.52
CA VAL A 174 -6.31 3.09 -12.18
C VAL A 174 -6.06 4.29 -13.08
N ARG A 175 -7.13 4.87 -13.63
CA ARG A 175 -7.06 6.03 -14.53
C ARG A 175 -8.19 7.02 -14.27
N SER A 176 -7.86 8.29 -14.15
CA SER A 176 -8.79 9.39 -14.44
C SER A 176 -8.79 9.69 -15.94
N PRO A 177 -9.96 9.86 -16.58
CA PRO A 177 -10.06 10.24 -17.99
C PRO A 177 -9.47 11.62 -18.30
N ALA A 178 -9.30 12.46 -17.29
CA ALA A 178 -8.97 13.88 -17.47
C ALA A 178 -7.47 14.17 -17.63
N GLY A 179 -6.63 13.13 -17.69
CA GLY A 179 -5.18 13.26 -17.91
C GLY A 179 -4.34 12.71 -16.75
N ASP A 180 -3.02 12.73 -16.92
CA ASP A 180 -2.07 12.23 -15.92
C ASP A 180 -1.43 13.40 -15.15
N PHE A 181 -1.37 13.27 -13.83
CA PHE A 181 -0.65 14.20 -12.98
C PHE A 181 0.84 13.90 -13.05
N ARG A 182 1.65 14.84 -13.58
CA ARG A 182 3.11 14.66 -13.61
C ARG A 182 3.80 15.25 -12.38
N PRO A 183 4.91 14.65 -11.91
CA PRO A 183 5.67 15.11 -10.74
C PRO A 183 6.22 16.55 -10.86
N ASP A 184 6.37 17.07 -12.09
CA ASP A 184 6.78 18.45 -12.37
C ASP A 184 5.66 19.48 -12.16
N ARG A 185 4.50 19.03 -11.62
CA ARG A 185 3.28 19.80 -11.35
C ARG A 185 2.57 20.33 -12.59
N THR A 186 2.96 19.88 -13.78
CA THR A 186 2.16 20.09 -14.98
C THR A 186 1.16 18.95 -15.08
N ILE A 187 -0.13 19.24 -14.91
CA ILE A 187 -1.13 18.29 -15.38
C ILE A 187 -1.05 18.32 -16.90
N VAL A 188 -1.00 17.15 -17.53
CA VAL A 188 -1.09 17.07 -18.98
C VAL A 188 -2.31 16.28 -19.39
N ASP A 189 -3.02 16.76 -20.41
CA ASP A 189 -4.15 16.04 -20.98
C ASP A 189 -3.69 14.71 -21.63
N GLY A 190 -4.64 13.90 -22.11
CA GLY A 190 -4.35 12.66 -22.82
C GLY A 190 -3.49 12.81 -24.09
N GLU A 191 -3.21 14.04 -24.51
CA GLU A 191 -2.40 14.42 -25.67
C GLU A 191 -1.04 15.02 -25.26
N GLY A 192 -0.75 15.10 -23.96
CA GLY A 192 0.53 15.58 -23.42
C GLY A 192 0.65 17.11 -23.33
N ARG A 193 -0.43 17.87 -23.51
CA ARG A 193 -0.42 19.34 -23.38
C ARG A 193 -0.67 19.77 -21.94
N PRO A 194 -0.06 20.87 -21.44
CA PRO A 194 -0.37 21.42 -20.13
C PRO A 194 -1.88 21.70 -19.99
N ALA A 195 -2.56 20.92 -19.16
CA ALA A 195 -3.94 21.14 -18.80
C ALA A 195 -3.99 22.24 -17.73
N THR A 196 -4.86 23.23 -17.92
CA THR A 196 -5.25 24.10 -16.83
C THR A 196 -6.01 23.25 -15.80
N PHE A 197 -5.62 23.34 -14.52
CA PHE A 197 -6.23 22.61 -13.39
C PHE A 197 -7.77 22.51 -13.38
N PRO A 198 -8.58 23.47 -13.92
CA PRO A 198 -10.03 23.27 -14.00
C PRO A 198 -10.52 22.21 -15.00
N ASP A 199 -9.71 21.77 -15.98
CA ASP A 199 -10.15 20.81 -17.02
C ASP A 199 -9.71 19.37 -16.74
N ALA A 200 -8.72 19.20 -15.88
CA ALA A 200 -8.27 17.89 -15.43
C ALA A 200 -8.89 17.60 -14.06
N ASP A 201 -9.70 16.56 -13.99
CA ASP A 201 -10.29 15.99 -12.77
C ASP A 201 -9.41 14.81 -12.28
N PRO A 202 -8.25 15.07 -11.67
CA PRO A 202 -7.27 14.03 -11.35
C PRO A 202 -7.81 13.07 -10.28
N LEU A 203 -7.13 11.93 -10.12
CA LEU A 203 -7.47 10.99 -9.05
C LEU A 203 -7.28 11.63 -7.69
N SER A 204 -8.14 11.25 -6.75
CA SER A 204 -7.99 11.57 -5.32
C SER A 204 -7.19 10.45 -4.62
N GLU A 205 -6.85 10.63 -3.34
CA GLU A 205 -6.26 9.56 -2.53
C GLU A 205 -7.18 8.36 -2.28
N GLU A 206 -8.51 8.49 -2.48
CA GLU A 206 -9.46 7.42 -2.15
C GLU A 206 -9.58 6.35 -3.25
N VAL A 207 -8.45 5.70 -3.52
CA VAL A 207 -8.37 4.40 -4.21
C VAL A 207 -8.47 3.31 -3.15
N LEU A 208 -9.69 2.91 -2.80
CA LEU A 208 -9.97 2.09 -1.63
C LEU A 208 -10.24 0.63 -1.98
N LEU A 209 -9.54 -0.25 -1.27
CA LEU A 209 -9.74 -1.68 -1.21
C LEU A 209 -10.58 -2.02 0.03
N ALA A 210 -11.67 -2.76 -0.14
CA ALA A 210 -12.64 -3.05 0.91
C ALA A 210 -13.07 -4.52 0.91
N GLU A 211 -13.19 -5.14 2.08
CA GLU A 211 -13.68 -6.50 2.28
C GLU A 211 -14.76 -6.47 3.36
N THR A 212 -16.00 -6.74 2.97
CA THR A 212 -17.18 -6.45 3.82
C THR A 212 -17.50 -7.55 4.83
N LYS A 213 -16.98 -8.76 4.67
CA LYS A 213 -17.26 -9.88 5.60
C LYS A 213 -16.59 -9.66 6.95
N THR A 214 -15.34 -9.21 6.94
CA THR A 214 -14.57 -8.85 8.14
C THR A 214 -14.68 -7.36 8.48
N GLY A 215 -15.23 -6.57 7.56
CA GLY A 215 -15.34 -5.12 7.70
C GLY A 215 -14.00 -4.42 7.59
N TRP A 216 -13.08 -4.95 6.78
CA TRP A 216 -11.73 -4.42 6.60
C TRP A 216 -11.65 -3.51 5.37
N ALA A 217 -10.92 -2.39 5.46
CA ALA A 217 -10.60 -1.56 4.31
C ALA A 217 -9.20 -0.95 4.41
N ARG A 218 -8.61 -0.56 3.27
CA ARG A 218 -7.35 0.20 3.15
C ARG A 218 -7.34 1.00 1.85
N ALA A 219 -6.63 2.13 1.84
CA ALA A 219 -6.25 2.78 0.59
C ALA A 219 -5.07 2.05 -0.07
N MET A 220 -5.06 1.99 -1.41
CA MET A 220 -3.95 1.46 -2.20
C MET A 220 -2.84 2.52 -2.34
N ALA A 221 -1.59 2.07 -2.51
CA ALA A 221 -0.47 2.95 -2.80
C ALA A 221 -0.45 3.36 -4.29
N PRO A 222 -0.22 4.64 -4.59
CA PRO A 222 -0.06 5.12 -5.96
C PRO A 222 1.27 4.65 -6.56
N PRO A 223 1.40 4.67 -7.90
CA PRO A 223 2.66 4.33 -8.58
C PRO A 223 3.80 5.30 -8.27
N PHE A 224 3.49 6.54 -7.88
CA PHE A 224 4.43 7.53 -7.37
C PHE A 224 3.71 8.56 -6.49
N ARG A 225 4.48 9.40 -5.79
CA ARG A 225 3.97 10.38 -4.82
C ARG A 225 2.96 11.35 -5.46
N GLY A 226 1.75 11.39 -4.93
CA GLY A 226 0.72 12.38 -5.26
C GLY A 226 0.77 13.62 -4.35
N ILE A 227 -0.26 14.45 -4.46
CA ILE A 227 -0.54 15.58 -3.57
C ILE A 227 -1.97 15.42 -3.06
N GLN A 228 -2.10 15.18 -1.76
CA GLN A 228 -3.40 14.98 -1.10
C GLN A 228 -4.38 16.14 -1.33
N GLY A 229 -5.65 15.81 -1.58
CA GLY A 229 -6.73 16.76 -1.87
C GLY A 229 -6.44 17.68 -3.06
N LYS A 230 -5.67 17.17 -4.03
CA LYS A 230 -5.29 17.92 -5.23
C LYS A 230 -5.14 17.03 -6.44
N ALA A 231 -4.28 16.01 -6.37
CA ALA A 231 -4.00 15.14 -7.50
C ALA A 231 -3.13 13.93 -7.13
N PHE A 232 -3.59 12.75 -7.52
CA PHE A 232 -2.81 11.52 -7.59
C PHE A 232 -2.66 11.04 -9.05
N PRO A 233 -1.61 10.25 -9.34
CA PRO A 233 -1.30 9.85 -10.70
C PRO A 233 -2.07 8.64 -11.19
N ASN A 234 -2.23 8.57 -12.51
CA ASN A 234 -2.69 7.35 -13.18
C ASN A 234 -1.60 6.28 -13.10
N GLY A 235 -1.99 5.01 -13.21
CA GLY A 235 -1.06 3.90 -13.34
C GLY A 235 -1.43 2.70 -12.49
N VAL A 236 -0.43 1.89 -12.14
CA VAL A 236 -0.64 0.67 -11.35
C VAL A 236 -0.59 1.03 -9.87
N TRP A 237 -1.74 0.94 -9.23
CA TRP A 237 -1.87 1.08 -7.79
C TRP A 237 -1.71 -0.27 -7.12
N ARG A 238 -1.13 -0.29 -5.93
CA ARG A 238 -0.70 -1.52 -5.26
C ARG A 238 -1.03 -1.52 -3.77
N TYR A 239 -1.50 -2.64 -3.26
CA TYR A 239 -1.56 -2.89 -1.82
C TYR A 239 -0.82 -4.19 -1.51
N GLU A 240 0.01 -4.16 -0.47
CA GLU A 240 0.69 -5.33 0.07
C GLU A 240 0.26 -5.51 1.53
N GLY A 241 -0.06 -6.74 1.91
CA GLY A 241 -0.51 -7.04 3.25
C GLY A 241 -0.62 -8.52 3.52
N THR A 242 -1.36 -8.85 4.58
CA THR A 242 -1.64 -10.23 4.97
C THR A 242 -3.11 -10.57 4.75
N ALA A 243 -3.36 -11.83 4.40
CA ALA A 243 -4.70 -12.38 4.26
C ALA A 243 -5.41 -12.46 5.62
N PRO A 244 -6.75 -12.55 5.62
CA PRO A 244 -7.51 -12.88 6.83
C PRO A 244 -6.94 -14.12 7.55
N THR A 245 -6.99 -14.09 8.88
CA THR A 245 -6.50 -15.20 9.74
C THR A 245 -7.50 -16.34 9.89
N GLU A 246 -8.72 -16.15 9.39
CA GLU A 246 -9.74 -17.20 9.34
C GLU A 246 -9.79 -17.79 7.93
N PRO A 247 -9.88 -19.12 7.78
CA PRO A 247 -10.12 -19.72 6.48
C PRO A 247 -11.48 -19.34 5.89
N GLY A 248 -11.54 -19.20 4.56
CA GLY A 248 -12.78 -18.94 3.83
C GLY A 248 -12.55 -18.24 2.50
N SER A 249 -13.63 -17.98 1.77
CA SER A 249 -13.62 -17.15 0.57
C SER A 249 -13.98 -15.71 0.94
N TYR A 250 -13.19 -14.76 0.48
CA TYR A 250 -13.32 -13.34 0.75
C TYR A 250 -13.47 -12.59 -0.58
N THR A 251 -14.40 -11.64 -0.65
CA THR A 251 -14.57 -10.79 -1.83
C THR A 251 -14.06 -9.40 -1.50
N PHE A 252 -13.02 -8.99 -2.21
CA PHE A 252 -12.47 -7.66 -2.11
C PHE A 252 -13.07 -6.80 -3.22
N HIS A 253 -13.48 -5.60 -2.84
CA HIS A 253 -14.03 -4.57 -3.70
C HIS A 253 -13.02 -3.44 -3.84
N LEU A 254 -12.82 -2.96 -5.07
CA LEU A 254 -12.03 -1.78 -5.36
C LEU A 254 -12.95 -0.68 -5.88
N VAL A 255 -12.85 0.50 -5.28
CA VAL A 255 -13.52 1.74 -5.69
C VAL A 255 -12.49 2.85 -5.79
N VAL A 256 -12.74 3.79 -6.70
CA VAL A 256 -11.84 4.91 -6.99
C VAL A 256 -12.65 6.19 -7.01
N SER A 257 -12.15 7.26 -6.40
CA SER A 257 -12.66 8.62 -6.55
C SER A 257 -11.67 9.50 -7.33
N ASN A 258 -12.19 10.61 -7.84
CA ASN A 258 -11.39 11.74 -8.30
C ASN A 258 -11.73 13.00 -7.49
N GLU A 259 -10.99 14.08 -7.71
CA GLU A 259 -11.11 15.32 -6.94
C GLU A 259 -12.45 16.06 -7.15
N SER A 260 -13.16 15.81 -8.27
CA SER A 260 -14.54 16.29 -8.48
C SER A 260 -15.60 15.39 -7.83
N CYS A 261 -15.15 14.54 -6.92
CA CYS A 261 -15.95 13.65 -6.13
C CYS A 261 -16.67 12.54 -6.94
N ASN A 262 -16.28 12.24 -8.19
CA ASN A 262 -16.92 11.20 -8.99
C ASN A 262 -16.35 9.82 -8.64
N THR A 263 -17.21 8.80 -8.53
CA THR A 263 -16.78 7.44 -8.15
C THR A 263 -16.76 6.50 -9.34
N SER A 264 -15.80 5.58 -9.37
CA SER A 264 -15.70 4.51 -10.37
C SER A 264 -16.82 3.48 -10.24
N ASP A 265 -16.90 2.57 -11.22
CA ASP A 265 -17.63 1.33 -10.99
C ASP A 265 -16.81 0.51 -10.01
N ARG A 266 -17.50 -0.10 -9.06
CA ARG A 266 -16.90 -1.08 -8.17
C ARG A 266 -16.50 -2.32 -8.97
N VAL A 267 -15.22 -2.65 -8.94
CA VAL A 267 -14.69 -3.94 -9.42
C VAL A 267 -14.42 -4.85 -8.23
N SER A 268 -14.39 -6.16 -8.44
CA SER A 268 -14.27 -7.11 -7.33
C SER A 268 -13.46 -8.34 -7.71
N ILE A 269 -12.78 -8.91 -6.71
CA ILE A 269 -12.00 -10.13 -6.85
C ILE A 269 -12.16 -11.02 -5.63
N LYS A 270 -12.02 -12.33 -5.83
CA LYS A 270 -12.03 -13.32 -4.74
C LYS A 270 -10.62 -13.69 -4.32
N LEU A 271 -10.45 -13.85 -3.01
CA LEU A 271 -9.28 -14.46 -2.37
C LEU A 271 -9.78 -15.64 -1.54
N ASP A 272 -9.20 -16.80 -1.75
CA ASP A 272 -9.49 -17.98 -0.93
C ASP A 272 -8.39 -18.17 0.11
N VAL A 273 -8.77 -18.09 1.38
CA VAL A 273 -7.90 -18.42 2.52
C VAL A 273 -8.15 -19.88 2.88
N ALA A 274 -7.25 -20.76 2.46
CA ALA A 274 -7.36 -22.19 2.75
C ALA A 274 -6.88 -22.50 4.18
N PRO A 275 -7.46 -23.49 4.87
CA PRO A 275 -6.94 -23.95 6.15
C PRO A 275 -5.48 -24.40 6.04
N ASP A 276 -4.68 -24.18 7.08
CA ASP A 276 -3.25 -24.53 7.15
C ASP A 276 -2.94 -26.02 6.87
N GLY A 277 -3.93 -26.91 6.89
CA GLY A 277 -3.80 -28.33 6.56
C GLY A 277 -4.35 -28.76 5.20
N GLY A 278 -4.85 -27.83 4.37
CA GLY A 278 -5.64 -28.14 3.17
C GLY A 278 -5.01 -27.72 1.85
N LEU A 279 -4.03 -26.82 1.86
CA LEU A 279 -3.12 -26.68 0.72
C LEU A 279 -2.16 -27.85 0.83
N GLY A 280 -2.55 -29.03 0.32
CA GLY A 280 -1.57 -30.06 -0.02
C GLY A 280 -0.38 -29.37 -0.68
N PRO A 281 0.86 -29.70 -0.30
CA PRO A 281 2.03 -28.83 -0.45
C PRO A 281 1.91 -28.07 -1.75
N SER A 282 1.67 -26.75 -1.66
CA SER A 282 1.61 -25.88 -2.85
C SER A 282 2.77 -26.34 -3.71
N PRO A 283 2.51 -26.90 -4.92
CA PRO A 283 3.52 -27.65 -5.65
C PRO A 283 4.73 -26.76 -5.68
N ALA A 284 5.78 -27.15 -4.95
CA ALA A 284 6.88 -26.26 -4.61
C ALA A 284 7.25 -25.58 -5.91
N ALA A 285 7.12 -24.25 -5.97
CA ALA A 285 7.29 -23.50 -7.20
C ALA A 285 8.55 -24.07 -7.84
N PRO A 286 8.47 -24.60 -9.09
CA PRO A 286 9.50 -25.48 -9.61
C PRO A 286 10.84 -24.79 -9.42
N ALA A 287 11.74 -25.46 -8.70
CA ALA A 287 13.04 -24.91 -8.38
C ALA A 287 13.69 -24.35 -9.64
N CYS A 288 14.10 -23.08 -9.58
CA CYS A 288 14.63 -22.39 -10.76
C CYS A 288 15.97 -22.91 -11.22
N ASN A 289 16.67 -23.61 -10.33
CA ASN A 289 17.97 -24.21 -10.56
C ASN A 289 18.13 -25.44 -9.66
N THR A 290 19.28 -26.11 -9.78
CA THR A 290 19.62 -27.30 -8.98
C THR A 290 20.82 -27.06 -8.08
N VAL A 291 21.07 -25.81 -7.67
CA VAL A 291 22.22 -25.46 -6.81
C VAL A 291 22.01 -26.12 -5.43
N PRO A 292 22.90 -27.01 -4.97
CA PRO A 292 22.78 -27.60 -3.64
C PRO A 292 23.16 -26.58 -2.55
N SER A 293 22.65 -26.76 -1.33
CA SER A 293 23.19 -26.06 -0.16
C SER A 293 24.49 -26.77 0.23
N LEU A 294 25.62 -26.11 0.09
CA LEU A 294 26.94 -26.69 0.38
C LEU A 294 27.48 -26.26 1.74
N ASP A 295 26.90 -25.23 2.33
CA ASP A 295 27.27 -24.64 3.61
C ASP A 295 26.33 -25.05 4.73
N GLY A 296 26.85 -24.99 5.96
CA GLY A 296 26.04 -25.01 7.16
C GLY A 296 25.49 -23.62 7.46
N GLN A 297 24.40 -23.56 8.20
CA GLN A 297 23.81 -22.29 8.61
C GLN A 297 24.77 -21.49 9.50
N LEU A 298 24.95 -20.22 9.19
CA LEU A 298 25.68 -19.25 9.99
C LEU A 298 24.71 -18.39 10.80
N VAL A 299 25.04 -18.14 12.07
CA VAL A 299 24.29 -17.20 12.91
C VAL A 299 24.67 -15.77 12.53
N LEU A 300 23.69 -14.86 12.51
CA LEU A 300 23.95 -13.44 12.26
C LEU A 300 24.83 -12.84 13.36
N GLU A 301 25.98 -12.30 12.97
CA GLU A 301 26.90 -11.59 13.87
C GLU A 301 26.60 -10.08 13.83
N GLN A 302 26.26 -9.48 14.96
CA GLN A 302 26.15 -8.02 15.08
C GLN A 302 27.54 -7.42 15.30
N VAL A 303 27.88 -6.39 14.52
CA VAL A 303 29.17 -5.71 14.57
C VAL A 303 28.95 -4.24 14.88
N ALA A 304 29.39 -3.82 16.07
CA ALA A 304 29.33 -2.45 16.58
C ALA A 304 30.37 -1.52 15.91
N ALA A 305 30.37 -1.48 14.58
CA ALA A 305 31.25 -0.67 13.75
C ALA A 305 30.52 -0.21 12.48
N ALA A 306 31.12 0.73 11.76
CA ALA A 306 30.69 1.04 10.40
C ALA A 306 31.00 -0.14 9.47
N ALA A 307 30.14 -0.35 8.46
CA ALA A 307 30.41 -1.33 7.42
C ALA A 307 31.68 -0.96 6.63
N PRO A 308 32.49 -1.95 6.20
CA PRO A 308 33.62 -1.72 5.31
C PRO A 308 33.19 -0.96 4.05
N VAL A 309 34.07 -0.07 3.55
CA VAL A 309 33.84 0.62 2.29
C VAL A 309 34.00 -0.39 1.14
N PRO A 310 32.98 -0.59 0.29
CA PRO A 310 33.06 -1.51 -0.85
C PRO A 310 34.15 -1.08 -1.84
N GLN A 311 34.96 -2.03 -2.31
CA GLN A 311 36.09 -1.78 -3.21
C GLN A 311 35.84 -2.21 -4.66
N GLY A 312 34.72 -2.88 -4.94
CA GLY A 312 34.45 -3.52 -6.22
C GLY A 312 35.40 -4.70 -6.46
N GLY A 313 35.67 -4.99 -7.74
CA GLY A 313 36.59 -6.03 -8.16
C GLY A 313 35.99 -6.91 -9.26
N VAL A 314 36.73 -7.92 -9.72
CA VAL A 314 36.19 -8.91 -10.66
C VAL A 314 35.64 -10.08 -9.86
N ILE A 315 34.33 -10.33 -9.98
CA ILE A 315 33.72 -11.56 -9.50
C ILE A 315 34.10 -12.66 -10.48
N ALA A 316 34.86 -13.65 -10.01
CA ALA A 316 35.30 -14.74 -10.86
C ALA A 316 34.19 -15.80 -10.95
N ASP A 317 34.00 -16.38 -12.12
CA ASP A 317 33.10 -17.54 -12.29
C ASP A 317 33.47 -18.65 -11.32
N GLY A 318 32.49 -19.28 -10.66
CA GLY A 318 32.72 -20.35 -9.70
C GLY A 318 31.57 -20.54 -8.72
N THR A 319 31.71 -21.54 -7.86
CA THR A 319 30.81 -21.79 -6.73
C THR A 319 31.35 -21.10 -5.48
N TYR A 320 30.46 -20.43 -4.77
CA TYR A 320 30.72 -19.64 -3.59
C TYR A 320 29.80 -20.14 -2.47
N THR A 321 30.32 -20.19 -1.25
CA THR A 321 29.56 -20.56 -0.05
C THR A 321 29.70 -19.50 1.02
N LEU A 322 28.64 -19.26 1.79
CA LEU A 322 28.64 -18.29 2.87
C LEU A 322 29.69 -18.64 3.92
N SER A 323 30.53 -17.66 4.24
CA SER A 323 31.60 -17.76 5.24
C SER A 323 31.47 -16.75 6.36
N ALA A 324 30.70 -15.67 6.17
CA ALA A 324 30.19 -14.85 7.28
C ALA A 324 28.87 -14.16 6.92
N TYR A 325 28.04 -13.96 7.94
CA TYR A 325 26.77 -13.24 7.88
C TYR A 325 26.77 -12.16 8.97
N ARG A 326 26.88 -10.88 8.60
CA ARG A 326 27.12 -9.79 9.56
C ARG A 326 26.14 -8.63 9.42
N LEU A 327 25.70 -8.08 10.54
CA LEU A 327 24.90 -6.85 10.63
C LEU A 327 25.75 -5.74 11.25
N TYR A 328 26.06 -4.70 10.50
CA TYR A 328 26.78 -3.53 11.01
C TYR A 328 25.83 -2.56 11.69
N THR A 329 25.93 -2.47 13.02
CA THR A 329 25.03 -1.68 13.88
C THR A 329 25.54 -0.26 14.15
N GLY A 330 26.69 0.11 13.59
CA GLY A 330 27.34 1.39 13.83
C GLY A 330 28.17 1.41 15.11
N VAL A 331 29.00 2.45 15.26
CA VAL A 331 29.89 2.60 16.42
C VAL A 331 29.06 2.71 17.70
N GLY A 332 29.32 1.82 18.67
CA GLY A 332 28.58 1.77 19.94
C GLY A 332 27.23 1.06 19.87
N GLY A 333 26.87 0.47 18.72
CA GLY A 333 25.70 -0.39 18.58
C GLY A 333 25.85 -1.75 19.27
N PRO A 334 24.81 -2.60 19.23
CA PRO A 334 24.89 -3.98 19.71
C PRO A 334 25.98 -4.79 18.98
N SER A 335 26.60 -5.74 19.69
CA SER A 335 27.60 -6.65 19.14
C SER A 335 27.41 -8.10 19.60
N GLY A 336 27.89 -9.04 18.79
CA GLY A 336 27.87 -10.48 19.05
C GLY A 336 26.76 -11.23 18.30
N PRO A 337 26.64 -12.55 18.53
CA PRO A 337 25.67 -13.38 17.82
C PRO A 337 24.22 -13.00 18.16
N LYS A 338 23.39 -12.81 17.14
CA LYS A 338 21.95 -12.61 17.30
C LYS A 338 21.24 -13.97 17.28
N ALA A 339 20.91 -14.47 18.47
CA ALA A 339 20.30 -15.78 18.63
C ALA A 339 19.01 -15.93 17.82
N GLY A 340 18.87 -17.08 17.14
CA GLY A 340 17.68 -17.41 16.35
C GLY A 340 17.69 -16.89 14.91
N GLU A 341 18.64 -16.04 14.52
CA GLU A 341 18.80 -15.60 13.14
C GLU A 341 19.95 -16.35 12.47
N THR A 342 19.60 -17.31 11.63
CA THR A 342 20.53 -18.14 10.86
C THR A 342 20.35 -17.92 9.37
N PHE A 343 21.42 -18.08 8.60
CA PHE A 343 21.36 -18.01 7.14
C PHE A 343 22.38 -18.94 6.49
N HIS A 344 22.04 -19.50 5.33
CA HIS A 344 22.96 -20.20 4.44
C HIS A 344 22.83 -19.64 3.03
N GLU A 345 23.90 -19.70 2.26
CA GLU A 345 23.92 -19.31 0.86
C GLU A 345 25.00 -20.07 0.10
N THR A 346 24.58 -20.72 -0.99
CA THR A 346 25.45 -21.22 -2.04
C THR A 346 25.13 -20.50 -3.34
N ALA A 347 26.12 -19.83 -3.92
CA ALA A 347 25.99 -19.06 -5.16
C ALA A 347 26.89 -19.64 -6.26
N ILE A 348 26.39 -19.73 -7.49
CA ILE A 348 27.16 -20.09 -8.68
C ILE A 348 27.14 -18.91 -9.65
N TYR A 349 28.32 -18.33 -9.87
CA TYR A 349 28.53 -17.28 -10.86
C TYR A 349 29.05 -17.89 -12.17
N LYS A 350 28.41 -17.54 -13.30
CA LYS A 350 28.84 -17.93 -14.64
C LYS A 350 28.57 -16.79 -15.64
N GLY A 351 29.58 -15.96 -15.89
CA GLY A 351 29.43 -14.75 -16.70
C GLY A 351 28.45 -13.77 -16.04
N SER A 352 27.33 -13.49 -16.71
CA SER A 352 26.26 -12.63 -16.18
C SER A 352 25.13 -13.40 -15.50
N GLU A 353 25.20 -14.73 -15.45
CA GLU A 353 24.21 -15.55 -14.76
C GLU A 353 24.67 -15.80 -13.31
N LEU A 354 23.73 -15.64 -12.38
CA LEU A 354 23.88 -15.99 -10.98
C LEU A 354 22.77 -16.97 -10.61
N GLN A 355 23.13 -18.16 -10.14
CA GLN A 355 22.20 -19.10 -9.52
C GLN A 355 22.48 -19.15 -8.03
N VAL A 356 21.45 -19.05 -7.20
CA VAL A 356 21.59 -19.13 -5.75
C VAL A 356 20.71 -20.23 -5.18
N ASN A 357 21.19 -20.80 -4.09
CA ASN A 357 20.40 -21.50 -3.12
C ASN A 357 20.66 -20.86 -1.75
N TYR A 358 19.65 -20.25 -1.15
CA TYR A 358 19.78 -19.58 0.14
C TYR A 358 18.57 -19.84 1.02
N GLY A 359 18.74 -19.62 2.31
CA GLY A 359 17.63 -19.64 3.26
C GLY A 359 18.07 -19.77 4.70
N ASP A 360 17.18 -20.32 5.51
CA ASP A 360 17.40 -20.56 6.93
C ASP A 360 16.84 -21.93 7.35
N SER A 361 16.64 -22.16 8.65
CA SER A 361 16.10 -23.43 9.16
C SER A 361 14.63 -23.68 8.81
N THR A 362 13.93 -22.65 8.35
CA THR A 362 12.50 -22.66 8.05
C THR A 362 12.21 -22.66 6.56
N PHE A 363 13.12 -22.16 5.72
CA PHE A 363 12.93 -22.11 4.28
C PHE A 363 14.23 -22.32 3.49
N ASN A 364 14.08 -22.76 2.24
CA ASN A 364 15.17 -22.90 1.28
C ASN A 364 14.67 -22.49 -0.12
N VAL A 365 15.27 -21.45 -0.70
CA VAL A 365 14.87 -20.89 -2.00
C VAL A 365 15.99 -21.12 -3.02
N GLN A 366 15.60 -21.54 -4.23
CA GLN A 366 16.48 -21.63 -5.39
C GLN A 366 16.02 -20.61 -6.43
N GLU A 367 16.83 -19.57 -6.66
CA GLU A 367 16.54 -18.48 -7.59
C GLU A 367 17.64 -18.30 -8.64
N THR A 368 17.28 -17.75 -9.79
CA THR A 368 18.24 -17.37 -10.84
C THR A 368 18.13 -15.88 -11.09
N TYR A 369 19.28 -15.22 -11.25
CA TYR A 369 19.40 -13.80 -11.56
C TYR A 369 20.30 -13.57 -12.76
N ARG A 370 20.07 -12.43 -13.40
CA ARG A 370 21.07 -11.74 -14.20
C ARG A 370 21.83 -10.78 -13.29
N HIS A 371 23.15 -10.89 -13.25
CA HIS A 371 24.03 -10.05 -12.45
C HIS A 371 24.82 -9.09 -13.33
N GLU A 372 24.88 -7.83 -12.91
CA GLU A 372 25.66 -6.77 -13.56
C GLU A 372 26.49 -6.02 -12.51
N VAL A 373 27.71 -5.62 -12.85
CA VAL A 373 28.59 -4.80 -11.99
C VAL A 373 28.98 -3.49 -12.66
N SER A 374 29.15 -2.45 -11.85
CA SER A 374 29.71 -1.17 -12.27
C SER A 374 30.48 -0.53 -11.11
N GLY A 375 31.81 -0.50 -11.22
CA GLY A 375 32.67 -0.02 -10.13
C GLY A 375 32.49 -0.86 -8.86
N THR A 376 31.99 -0.23 -7.80
CA THR A 376 31.72 -0.87 -6.49
C THR A 376 30.28 -1.33 -6.32
N ALA A 377 29.42 -1.06 -7.31
CA ALA A 377 27.99 -1.39 -7.29
C ALA A 377 27.70 -2.65 -8.11
N PHE A 378 26.68 -3.40 -7.70
CA PHE A 378 26.10 -4.49 -8.48
C PHE A 378 24.59 -4.33 -8.59
N THR A 379 24.00 -5.07 -9.52
CA THR A 379 22.56 -5.21 -9.66
C THR A 379 22.23 -6.67 -9.97
N HIS A 380 21.38 -7.30 -9.15
CA HIS A 380 20.77 -8.60 -9.45
C HIS A 380 19.36 -8.38 -9.96
N THR A 381 19.06 -8.83 -11.18
CA THR A 381 17.70 -8.86 -11.73
C THR A 381 17.21 -10.30 -11.71
N ARG A 382 16.19 -10.60 -10.91
CA ARG A 382 15.64 -11.95 -10.81
C ARG A 382 15.02 -12.38 -12.13
N THR A 383 15.52 -13.49 -12.68
CA THR A 383 15.03 -14.09 -13.93
C THR A 383 14.16 -15.32 -13.66
N CYS A 384 14.31 -15.96 -12.50
CA CYS A 384 13.45 -17.06 -12.06
C CYS A 384 13.35 -17.09 -10.51
N PRO A 385 12.14 -17.26 -9.93
CA PRO A 385 10.85 -17.55 -10.57
C PRO A 385 10.33 -16.39 -11.44
N ALA A 386 9.48 -16.73 -12.41
CA ALA A 386 8.97 -15.75 -13.37
C ALA A 386 7.94 -14.81 -12.70
N ALA A 387 8.28 -13.52 -12.71
CA ALA A 387 7.44 -12.34 -12.45
C ALA A 387 7.24 -11.86 -11.01
N PRO A 388 7.09 -10.53 -10.85
CA PRO A 388 7.76 -9.47 -11.63
C PRO A 388 9.28 -9.52 -11.41
N PRO A 389 10.12 -9.06 -12.38
CA PRO A 389 11.56 -8.99 -12.20
C PRO A 389 11.87 -8.06 -11.02
N ALA A 390 12.34 -8.66 -9.93
CA ALA A 390 12.82 -7.93 -8.78
C ALA A 390 14.27 -7.53 -9.05
N VAL A 391 14.56 -6.24 -8.85
CA VAL A 391 15.90 -5.68 -9.02
C VAL A 391 16.47 -5.40 -7.63
N PHE A 392 17.58 -6.05 -7.31
CA PHE A 392 18.27 -5.92 -6.04
C PHE A 392 19.59 -5.18 -6.27
N PRO A 393 19.64 -3.86 -6.04
CA PRO A 393 20.88 -3.12 -6.08
C PRO A 393 21.69 -3.39 -4.81
N GLY A 394 23.01 -3.32 -4.93
CA GLY A 394 23.89 -3.38 -3.77
C GLY A 394 25.30 -2.93 -4.09
N THR A 395 26.20 -3.12 -3.12
CA THR A 395 27.63 -2.82 -3.28
C THR A 395 28.47 -4.02 -2.88
N TYR A 396 29.70 -4.13 -3.38
CA TYR A 396 30.51 -5.34 -3.16
C TYR A 396 32.02 -5.07 -3.15
N THR A 397 32.75 -6.07 -2.66
CA THR A 397 34.20 -6.22 -2.75
C THR A 397 34.51 -7.65 -3.20
N ALA A 398 35.31 -7.82 -4.26
CA ALA A 398 35.66 -9.14 -4.80
C ALA A 398 37.16 -9.28 -5.03
N SER A 399 37.71 -10.45 -4.67
CA SER A 399 39.14 -10.75 -4.85
C SER A 399 39.38 -12.16 -5.37
N GLY A 400 38.66 -12.59 -6.43
CA GLY A 400 38.81 -13.87 -7.13
C GLY A 400 38.48 -15.15 -6.33
N ALA A 401 38.88 -15.22 -5.07
CA ALA A 401 38.65 -16.28 -4.10
C ALA A 401 37.58 -15.93 -3.05
N SER A 402 37.25 -14.65 -2.89
CA SER A 402 36.21 -14.19 -1.97
C SER A 402 35.37 -13.08 -2.59
N LEU A 403 34.13 -12.99 -2.14
CA LEU A 403 33.15 -11.98 -2.51
C LEU A 403 32.42 -11.55 -1.23
N SER A 404 32.49 -10.28 -0.87
CA SER A 404 31.58 -9.69 0.13
C SER A 404 30.62 -8.77 -0.59
N TYR A 405 29.31 -8.92 -0.36
CA TYR A 405 28.32 -7.98 -0.84
C TYR A 405 27.48 -7.41 0.31
N PHE A 406 26.99 -6.18 0.11
CA PHE A 406 26.30 -5.40 1.11
C PHE A 406 24.92 -4.99 0.63
N GLU A 407 23.91 -5.29 1.46
CA GLU A 407 22.53 -4.84 1.28
C GLU A 407 22.23 -3.70 2.25
N ASP A 408 21.61 -2.63 1.75
CA ASP A 408 21.03 -1.58 2.58
C ASP A 408 19.59 -1.99 2.95
N ARG A 409 19.29 -2.06 4.24
CA ARG A 409 17.93 -2.31 4.73
C ARG A 409 17.41 -1.11 5.53
N ALA A 410 16.15 -0.78 5.29
CA ALA A 410 15.45 0.19 6.12
C ALA A 410 15.30 -0.36 7.54
N ALA A 411 15.50 0.48 8.54
CA ALA A 411 15.14 0.13 9.91
C ALA A 411 13.61 0.02 10.04
N PRO A 412 13.07 -1.01 10.72
CA PRO A 412 11.62 -1.20 10.85
C PRO A 412 10.89 -0.02 11.52
N ASP A 413 11.61 0.74 12.34
CA ASP A 413 11.12 1.90 13.11
C ASP A 413 11.36 3.24 12.40
N GLY A 414 11.79 3.22 11.14
CA GLY A 414 12.20 4.43 10.41
C GLY A 414 13.53 5.02 10.88
N GLY A 415 14.29 4.29 11.71
CA GLY A 415 15.65 4.63 12.08
C GLY A 415 16.63 4.63 10.89
N ALA A 416 17.90 4.90 11.20
CA ALA A 416 18.94 4.91 10.17
C ALA A 416 19.03 3.53 9.49
N PRO A 417 19.17 3.47 8.15
CA PRO A 417 19.33 2.21 7.45
C PRO A 417 20.57 1.48 7.97
N TYR A 418 20.47 0.16 8.07
CA TYR A 418 21.58 -0.70 8.47
C TYR A 418 22.10 -1.49 7.28
N LYS A 419 23.37 -1.91 7.36
CA LYS A 419 24.03 -2.69 6.32
C LYS A 419 24.23 -4.13 6.76
N ILE A 420 23.80 -5.07 5.94
CA ILE A 420 24.12 -6.49 6.10
C ILE A 420 25.22 -6.86 5.11
N GLU A 421 26.25 -7.56 5.59
CA GLU A 421 27.28 -8.20 4.76
C GLU A 421 27.02 -9.70 4.66
N PHE A 422 27.08 -10.19 3.42
CA PHE A 422 27.21 -11.59 3.09
C PHE A 422 28.61 -11.80 2.52
N ALA A 423 29.48 -12.45 3.31
CA ALA A 423 30.82 -12.79 2.87
C ALA A 423 30.81 -14.24 2.38
N LEU A 424 31.24 -14.43 1.14
CA LEU A 424 31.26 -15.67 0.41
C LEU A 424 32.71 -16.07 0.08
N THR A 425 33.02 -17.34 0.27
CA THR A 425 34.31 -17.93 -0.13
C THR A 425 34.11 -18.85 -1.32
N ARG A 426 34.96 -18.72 -2.33
CA ARG A 426 34.94 -19.59 -3.51
C ARG A 426 35.41 -20.99 -3.15
N VAL A 427 34.61 -21.99 -3.49
CA VAL A 427 34.96 -23.41 -3.41
C VAL A 427 35.93 -23.74 -4.53
N LYS A 428 37.02 -24.44 -4.20
CA LYS A 428 38.08 -24.80 -5.16
C LYS A 428 37.70 -25.93 -6.08
#